data_AF-A0A918AY76-F1
#
_entry.id   AF-A0A918AY76-F1
#
_cell.length_a   1.000
_cell.length_b   1.000
_cell.length_c   1.000
_cell.angle_alpha   90.00
_cell.angle_beta   90.00
_cell.angle_gamma   90.00
#
_symmetry.space_group_name_H-M   'P 1'
#
loop_
_entity.id
_entity.type
_entity.pdbx_description
1 polymer ?
#
loop_
_entity_poly.entity_id
_entity_poly.type
_entity_poly.pdbx_seq_one_letter_code
_entity_poly.pdbx_strand_id
1 'polypeptide(L)'
;MTDRESRTAGRAPASPAVADRAAFQAEPDRLREREKAHTREGDAIAAARRRLPMAEVAADLVLTGPDGPVTLLEAFEGRRQLVACWTTLRGVEAMDYGYALMDLTVYGRQELWEDSPSGRPRVQGTPADHVRLRSDGRPIPQWSRLAAGRSGDLAPRS
;
A
#
# COMPACT_ATOMS: atom_id res chain seq x y z
N MET A 1 4.27 43.33 26.24
CA MET A 1 2.86 43.14 25.89
C MET A 1 2.77 43.31 24.38
N THR A 2 3.01 42.23 23.66
CA THR A 2 3.00 42.21 22.19
C THR A 2 2.08 41.09 21.74
N ASP A 3 1.27 41.48 20.77
CA ASP A 3 0.11 40.84 20.20
C ASP A 3 0.25 39.34 19.94
N ARG A 4 -0.64 38.56 20.54
CA ARG A 4 -0.94 37.20 20.11
C ARG A 4 -2.03 37.32 19.06
N GLU A 5 -1.66 37.76 17.86
CA GLU A 5 -2.55 37.66 16.70
C GLU A 5 -2.87 36.18 16.49
N SER A 6 -4.12 35.87 16.84
CA SER A 6 -4.71 34.56 16.69
C SER A 6 -4.86 34.30 15.20
N ARG A 7 -3.88 33.62 14.62
CA ARG A 7 -4.01 33.00 13.31
C ARG A 7 -5.01 31.84 13.44
N THR A 8 -6.29 32.17 13.32
CA THR A 8 -7.37 31.21 13.15
C THR A 8 -7.25 30.60 11.76
N ALA A 9 -6.26 29.74 11.54
CA ALA A 9 -6.24 28.86 10.40
C ALA A 9 -7.44 27.92 10.57
N GLY A 10 -8.47 28.11 9.75
CA GLY A 10 -9.67 27.28 9.76
C GLY A 10 -9.30 25.81 9.71
N ARG A 11 -9.61 25.08 10.79
CA ARG A 11 -9.37 23.64 10.88
C ARG A 11 -10.28 22.97 9.86
N ALA A 12 -9.71 22.42 8.79
CA ALA A 12 -10.44 21.57 7.86
C ALA A 12 -11.15 20.45 8.65
N PRO A 13 -12.41 20.12 8.32
CA PRO A 13 -13.15 19.11 9.06
C PRO A 13 -12.42 17.76 9.00
N ALA A 14 -12.29 17.09 10.15
CA ALA A 14 -11.64 15.78 10.24
C ALA A 14 -12.41 14.66 9.52
N SER A 15 -13.66 14.92 9.12
CA SER A 15 -14.56 13.97 8.47
C SER A 15 -14.82 14.37 7.01
N PRO A 16 -15.01 13.39 6.10
CA PRO A 16 -15.37 13.66 4.71
C PRO A 16 -16.65 14.51 4.60
N ALA A 17 -16.74 15.31 3.54
CA ALA A 17 -17.95 16.08 3.24
C ALA A 17 -19.13 15.13 2.97
N VAL A 18 -20.28 15.40 3.59
CA VAL A 18 -21.52 14.66 3.33
C VAL A 18 -22.14 15.19 2.03
N ALA A 19 -22.34 14.32 1.06
CA ALA A 19 -22.95 14.63 -0.23
C ALA A 19 -24.25 13.84 -0.42
N ASP A 20 -25.12 14.31 -1.33
CA ASP A 20 -26.25 13.51 -1.78
C ASP A 20 -25.80 12.33 -2.66
N ARG A 21 -26.73 11.43 -2.96
CA ARG A 21 -26.42 10.21 -3.72
C ARG A 21 -25.97 10.48 -5.15
N ALA A 22 -26.49 11.51 -5.82
CA ALA A 22 -26.16 11.80 -7.21
C ALA A 22 -24.73 12.37 -7.30
N ALA A 23 -24.42 13.35 -6.44
CA ALA A 23 -23.08 13.90 -6.30
C ALA A 23 -22.07 12.81 -5.91
N PHE A 24 -22.42 11.95 -4.94
CA PHE A 24 -21.57 10.82 -4.57
C PHE A 24 -21.32 9.86 -5.72
N GLN A 25 -22.25 9.63 -6.66
CA GLN A 25 -22.02 8.70 -7.76
C GLN A 25 -21.17 9.28 -8.89
N ALA A 26 -21.27 10.59 -9.13
CA ALA A 26 -20.48 11.24 -10.16
C ALA A 26 -18.96 11.14 -9.89
N GLU A 27 -18.53 11.12 -8.62
CA GLU A 27 -17.10 11.06 -8.27
C GLU A 27 -16.45 9.67 -8.52
N PRO A 28 -17.01 8.52 -8.07
CA PRO A 28 -16.58 7.19 -8.45
C PRO A 28 -16.59 6.94 -9.96
N ASP A 29 -17.58 7.45 -10.69
CA ASP A 29 -17.62 7.29 -12.15
C ASP A 29 -16.41 7.96 -12.81
N ARG A 30 -16.07 9.18 -12.39
CA ARG A 30 -14.84 9.87 -12.82
C ARG A 30 -13.58 9.13 -12.41
N LEU A 31 -13.52 8.63 -11.17
CA LEU A 31 -12.36 7.88 -10.69
C LEU A 31 -12.14 6.59 -11.48
N ARG A 32 -13.23 5.90 -11.83
CA ARG A 32 -13.21 4.61 -12.52
C ARG A 32 -12.67 4.70 -13.94
N GLU A 33 -12.77 5.86 -14.59
CA GLU A 33 -12.08 6.12 -15.85
C GLU A 33 -10.56 6.07 -15.68
N ARG A 34 -10.04 6.73 -14.63
CA ARG A 34 -8.60 6.72 -14.29
C ARG A 34 -8.12 5.34 -13.88
N GLU A 35 -8.91 4.61 -13.07
CA GLU A 35 -8.58 3.24 -12.66
C GLU A 35 -8.48 2.30 -13.86
N LYS A 36 -9.46 2.36 -14.79
CA LYS A 36 -9.42 1.57 -16.03
C LYS A 36 -8.21 1.93 -16.89
N ALA A 37 -7.87 3.22 -16.99
CA ALA A 37 -6.69 3.66 -17.73
C ALA A 37 -5.41 3.08 -17.10
N HIS A 38 -5.29 3.11 -15.77
CA HIS A 38 -4.17 2.51 -15.06
C HIS A 38 -4.05 1.00 -15.29
N THR A 39 -5.16 0.25 -15.24
CA THR A 39 -5.16 -1.19 -15.56
C THR A 39 -4.67 -1.45 -16.98
N ARG A 40 -5.19 -0.72 -17.97
CA ARG A 40 -4.79 -0.88 -19.38
C ARG A 40 -3.32 -0.56 -19.62
N GLU A 41 -2.79 0.46 -18.95
CA GLU A 41 -1.37 0.78 -19.01
C GLU A 41 -0.52 -0.34 -18.38
N GLY A 42 -0.95 -0.89 -17.24
CA GLY A 42 -0.32 -2.06 -16.64
C GLY A 42 -0.28 -3.26 -17.59
N ASP A 43 -1.38 -3.54 -18.29
CA ASP A 43 -1.46 -4.59 -19.31
C ASP A 43 -0.49 -4.34 -20.48
N ALA A 44 -0.40 -3.08 -20.94
CA ALA A 44 0.50 -2.68 -22.01
C ALA A 44 1.98 -2.86 -21.60
N ILE A 45 2.35 -2.45 -20.38
CA ILE A 45 3.68 -2.65 -19.81
C ILE A 45 3.98 -4.15 -19.69
N ALA A 46 3.03 -4.95 -19.21
CA ALA A 46 3.21 -6.40 -19.12
C ALA A 46 3.43 -7.04 -20.50
N ALA A 47 2.69 -6.59 -21.52
CA ALA A 47 2.89 -7.03 -22.89
C ALA A 47 4.27 -6.62 -23.44
N ALA A 48 4.75 -5.41 -23.13
CA ALA A 48 6.08 -4.95 -23.52
C ALA A 48 7.19 -5.78 -22.84
N ARG A 49 7.04 -6.10 -21.54
CA ARG A 49 7.98 -6.95 -20.80
C ARG A 49 8.15 -8.34 -21.44
N ARG A 50 7.07 -8.94 -21.93
CA ARG A 50 7.12 -10.24 -22.65
C ARG A 50 7.86 -10.16 -24.00
N ARG A 51 8.09 -8.97 -24.53
CA ARG A 51 8.78 -8.71 -25.80
C ARG A 51 10.20 -8.18 -25.62
N LEU A 52 10.68 -8.06 -24.38
CA LEU A 52 12.05 -7.63 -24.13
C LEU A 52 13.04 -8.62 -24.75
N PRO A 53 14.17 -8.14 -25.27
CA PRO A 53 15.23 -9.02 -25.77
C PRO A 53 15.79 -9.86 -24.62
N MET A 54 16.15 -11.09 -24.93
CA MET A 54 16.84 -11.99 -23.99
C MET A 54 18.35 -11.85 -24.17
N ALA A 55 19.08 -11.73 -23.07
CA ALA A 55 20.53 -11.87 -23.06
C ALA A 55 20.89 -13.32 -22.74
N GLU A 56 21.85 -13.87 -23.46
CA GLU A 56 22.41 -15.19 -23.14
C GLU A 56 23.14 -15.11 -21.78
N VAL A 57 22.86 -16.08 -20.92
CA VAL A 57 23.56 -16.26 -19.65
C VAL A 57 24.44 -17.48 -19.78
N ALA A 58 25.74 -17.30 -19.63
CA ALA A 58 26.70 -18.38 -19.77
C ALA A 58 26.48 -19.45 -18.69
N ALA A 59 26.56 -20.73 -19.08
CA ALA A 59 26.33 -21.85 -18.17
C ALA A 59 27.41 -21.96 -17.08
N ASP A 60 28.61 -21.47 -17.36
CA ASP A 60 29.76 -21.38 -16.47
C ASP A 60 29.78 -20.11 -15.62
N LEU A 61 28.71 -19.30 -15.66
CA LEU A 61 28.56 -18.13 -14.79
C LEU A 61 28.72 -18.56 -13.33
N VAL A 62 29.73 -18.01 -12.66
CA VAL A 62 30.04 -18.31 -11.27
C VAL A 62 29.07 -17.56 -10.35
N LEU A 63 28.37 -18.32 -9.51
CA LEU A 63 27.48 -17.85 -8.46
C LEU A 63 28.13 -18.06 -7.09
N THR A 64 27.74 -17.22 -6.11
CA THR A 64 28.08 -17.46 -4.70
C THR A 64 27.11 -18.47 -4.11
N GLY A 65 27.56 -19.70 -3.89
CA GLY A 65 26.82 -20.74 -3.20
C GLY A 65 27.09 -20.75 -1.69
N PRO A 66 26.26 -21.48 -0.90
CA PRO A 66 26.43 -21.60 0.55
C PRO A 66 27.74 -22.30 0.95
N ASP A 67 28.23 -23.23 0.12
CA ASP A 67 29.45 -24.02 0.37
C ASP A 67 30.65 -23.55 -0.46
N GLY A 68 30.55 -22.37 -1.09
CA GLY A 68 31.56 -21.80 -1.97
C GLY A 68 31.03 -21.49 -3.38
N PRO A 69 31.93 -21.09 -4.30
CA PRO A 69 31.55 -20.80 -5.68
C PRO A 69 30.98 -22.03 -6.40
N VAL A 70 29.88 -21.84 -7.14
CA VAL A 70 29.24 -22.85 -7.99
C VAL A 70 28.90 -22.24 -9.34
N THR A 71 28.86 -23.02 -10.41
CA THR A 71 28.36 -22.54 -11.71
C THR A 71 26.83 -22.46 -11.73
N LEU A 72 26.28 -21.67 -12.66
CA LEU A 72 24.84 -21.61 -12.90
C LEU A 72 24.28 -23.00 -13.20
N LEU A 73 24.98 -23.83 -13.98
CA LEU A 73 24.53 -25.18 -14.30
C LEU A 73 24.50 -26.09 -13.05
N GLU A 74 25.51 -26.01 -12.19
CA GLU A 74 25.56 -26.80 -10.95
C GLU A 74 24.44 -26.43 -9.98
N ALA A 75 24.01 -25.16 -9.95
CA ALA A 75 22.88 -24.72 -9.11
C ALA A 75 21.55 -25.42 -9.44
N PHE A 76 21.42 -26.05 -10.62
CA PHE A 76 20.26 -26.87 -10.95
C PHE A 76 20.22 -28.16 -10.15
N GLU A 77 21.35 -28.67 -9.64
CA GLU A 77 21.44 -29.94 -8.88
C GLU A 77 20.76 -31.11 -9.63
N GLY A 78 20.95 -31.18 -10.96
CA GLY A 78 20.33 -32.18 -11.82
C GLY A 78 18.82 -31.98 -12.10
N ARG A 79 18.19 -30.92 -11.57
CA ARG A 79 16.79 -30.58 -11.86
C ARG A 79 16.67 -29.97 -13.25
N ARG A 80 15.45 -30.03 -13.80
CA ARG A 80 15.13 -29.46 -15.12
C ARG A 80 14.78 -27.97 -15.08
N GLN A 81 14.55 -27.42 -13.89
CA GLN A 81 14.15 -26.02 -13.67
C GLN A 81 14.79 -25.52 -12.39
N LEU A 82 15.27 -24.27 -12.42
CA LEU A 82 15.72 -23.50 -11.28
C LEU A 82 14.82 -22.27 -11.17
N VAL A 83 14.27 -22.02 -9.98
CA VAL A 83 13.51 -20.80 -9.69
C VAL A 83 14.32 -19.96 -8.71
N ALA A 84 14.76 -18.79 -9.17
CA ALA A 84 15.45 -17.81 -8.35
C ALA A 84 14.63 -16.52 -8.31
N CYS A 85 14.45 -15.94 -7.12
CA CYS A 85 13.83 -14.65 -6.94
C CYS A 85 14.81 -13.70 -6.23
N TRP A 86 14.92 -12.49 -6.76
CA TRP A 86 15.60 -11.40 -6.09
C TRP A 86 14.77 -10.14 -6.28
N THR A 87 14.60 -9.38 -5.21
CA THR A 87 13.86 -8.12 -5.21
C THR A 87 14.58 -7.11 -4.36
N THR A 88 14.57 -5.85 -4.79
CA THR A 88 15.13 -4.70 -4.04
C THR A 88 14.05 -4.01 -3.19
N LEU A 89 12.96 -4.72 -2.85
CA LEU A 89 11.77 -4.22 -2.14
C LEU A 89 10.96 -3.17 -2.93
N ARG A 90 11.37 -2.80 -4.14
CA ARG A 90 10.61 -1.96 -5.07
C ARG A 90 9.98 -2.82 -6.15
N GLY A 91 8.72 -2.57 -6.49
CA GLY A 91 7.98 -3.33 -7.51
C GLY A 91 7.30 -4.61 -6.99
N VAL A 92 7.38 -4.90 -5.67
CA VAL A 92 6.68 -6.01 -5.02
C VAL A 92 5.41 -5.56 -4.31
N GLU A 93 5.05 -4.28 -4.39
CA GLU A 93 3.81 -3.75 -3.84
C GLU A 93 2.58 -4.45 -4.43
N ALA A 94 2.67 -4.94 -5.67
CA ALA A 94 1.63 -5.77 -6.29
C ALA A 94 1.49 -7.17 -5.65
N MET A 95 2.52 -7.67 -4.96
CA MET A 95 2.49 -8.93 -4.21
C MET A 95 2.06 -8.70 -2.75
N ASP A 96 2.20 -7.48 -2.23
CA ASP A 96 1.72 -7.12 -0.90
C ASP A 96 0.25 -6.67 -0.94
N TYR A 97 -0.64 -7.65 -0.88
CA TYR A 97 -2.09 -7.42 -0.82
C TYR A 97 -2.51 -6.54 0.36
N GLY A 98 -1.70 -6.43 1.43
CA GLY A 98 -1.98 -5.58 2.57
C GLY A 98 -2.13 -4.11 2.18
N TYR A 99 -1.21 -3.60 1.36
CA TYR A 99 -1.24 -2.20 0.91
C TYR A 99 -2.43 -1.90 0.01
N ALA A 100 -2.75 -2.78 -0.93
CA ALA A 100 -3.90 -2.62 -1.82
C ALA A 100 -5.22 -2.59 -1.02
N LEU A 101 -5.34 -3.39 0.04
CA LEU A 101 -6.51 -3.36 0.93
C LEU A 101 -6.58 -2.06 1.74
N MET A 102 -5.44 -1.52 2.18
CA MET A 102 -5.39 -0.26 2.93
C MET A 102 -5.77 0.95 2.08
N ASP A 103 -5.39 0.97 0.80
CA ASP A 103 -5.78 2.03 -0.15
C ASP A 103 -7.31 2.13 -0.34
N LEU A 104 -8.06 1.06 -0.07
CA LEU A 104 -9.53 1.04 -0.10
C LEU A 104 -10.17 1.59 1.19
N THR A 105 -9.38 1.81 2.23
CA THR A 105 -9.89 2.35 3.51
C THR A 105 -9.92 3.86 3.50
N VAL A 106 -10.76 4.45 4.36
CA VAL A 106 -10.87 5.91 4.51
C VAL A 106 -9.55 6.56 4.93
N TYR A 107 -8.62 5.84 5.54
CA TYR A 107 -7.35 6.40 5.99
C TYR A 107 -6.18 6.13 5.06
N GLY A 108 -6.33 5.33 4.00
CA GLY A 108 -5.22 4.95 3.14
C GLY A 108 -4.14 4.17 3.90
N ARG A 109 -2.91 4.19 3.38
CA ARG A 109 -1.75 3.47 3.94
C ARG A 109 -1.10 4.21 5.10
N GLN A 110 -1.40 5.50 5.27
CA GLN A 110 -0.84 6.35 6.33
C GLN A 110 0.68 6.54 6.23
N GLU A 111 1.21 6.45 5.01
CA GLU A 111 2.64 6.66 4.76
C GLU A 111 3.00 8.15 4.78
N LEU A 112 4.24 8.46 5.17
CA LEU A 112 4.71 9.85 5.29
C LEU A 112 4.69 10.61 3.95
N TRP A 113 4.82 9.88 2.84
CA TRP A 113 4.78 10.41 1.48
C TRP A 113 3.40 10.32 0.83
N GLU A 114 2.35 9.86 1.55
CA GLU A 114 0.99 9.78 1.03
C GLU A 114 0.28 11.14 1.08
N ASP A 115 -0.31 11.54 -0.05
CA ASP A 115 -1.20 12.69 -0.15
C ASP A 115 -2.58 12.38 0.46
N SER A 116 -2.64 12.38 1.79
CA SER A 116 -3.89 12.25 2.54
C SER A 116 -4.51 13.64 2.82
N PRO A 117 -5.86 13.76 2.74
CA PRO A 117 -6.56 15.00 3.01
C PRO A 117 -6.20 15.65 4.35
N SER A 118 -6.15 16.98 4.38
CA SER A 118 -5.83 17.76 5.57
C SER A 118 -6.83 17.50 6.71
N GLY A 119 -6.34 17.49 7.96
CA GLY A 119 -7.18 17.28 9.14
C GLY A 119 -7.49 15.81 9.48
N ARG A 120 -7.12 14.84 8.63
CA ARG A 120 -7.20 13.42 8.98
C ARG A 120 -6.13 13.04 10.01
N PRO A 121 -6.45 12.15 10.98
CA PRO A 121 -5.44 11.54 11.83
C PRO A 121 -4.33 10.93 10.98
N ARG A 122 -3.07 11.20 11.36
CA ARG A 122 -1.88 10.55 10.81
C ARG A 122 -1.15 9.84 11.93
N VAL A 123 -0.74 8.59 11.71
CA VAL A 123 0.18 7.91 12.64
C VAL A 123 1.55 8.57 12.49
N GLN A 124 1.96 9.35 13.51
CA GLN A 124 3.33 9.85 13.63
C GLN A 124 4.17 8.77 14.32
N GLY A 125 5.12 8.18 13.60
CA GLY A 125 6.02 7.15 14.11
C GLY A 125 7.38 7.21 13.41
N THR A 126 8.35 6.46 13.94
CA THR A 126 9.62 6.24 13.22
C THR A 126 9.40 5.28 12.04
N PRO A 127 10.25 5.25 11.00
CA PRO A 127 10.11 4.29 9.88
C PRO A 127 9.86 2.82 10.31
N ALA A 128 10.36 2.41 11.48
CA ALA A 128 10.14 1.08 12.03
C ALA A 128 8.71 0.86 12.59
N ASP A 129 8.01 1.93 12.99
CA ASP A 129 6.65 1.88 13.51
C ASP A 129 5.60 1.85 12.38
N HIS A 130 5.90 2.41 11.20
CA HIS A 130 5.01 2.40 10.03
C HIS A 130 4.68 1.00 9.50
N VAL A 131 5.57 0.03 9.73
CA VAL A 131 5.35 -1.38 9.35
C VAL A 131 4.37 -2.08 10.31
N ARG A 132 4.12 -1.52 11.51
CA ARG A 132 3.13 -2.06 12.43
C ARG A 132 1.79 -1.42 12.11
N LEU A 133 0.90 -2.20 11.49
CA LEU A 133 -0.49 -1.87 11.16
C LEU A 133 -1.37 -1.59 12.40
N ARG A 134 -0.91 -0.78 13.37
CA ARG A 134 -1.62 -0.47 14.61
C ARG A 134 -1.56 1.01 14.95
N SER A 135 -2.70 1.60 15.31
CA SER A 135 -2.79 2.90 15.99
C SER A 135 -3.28 2.65 17.42
N ASP A 136 -2.65 3.24 18.44
CA ASP A 136 -3.05 3.07 19.86
C ASP A 136 -3.19 1.59 20.30
N GLY A 137 -2.29 0.72 19.82
CA GLY A 137 -2.30 -0.73 20.11
C GLY A 137 -3.34 -1.55 19.33
N ARG A 138 -4.18 -0.90 18.52
CA ARG A 138 -5.30 -1.47 17.77
C ARG A 138 -5.00 -1.59 16.27
N PRO A 139 -5.34 -2.70 15.58
CA PRO A 139 -5.21 -2.79 14.13
C PRO A 139 -5.87 -1.62 13.36
N ILE A 140 -5.15 -1.02 12.42
CA ILE A 140 -5.63 0.11 11.58
C ILE A 140 -6.90 -0.20 10.75
N PRO A 141 -7.13 -1.41 10.20
CA PRO A 141 -8.31 -1.66 9.34
C PRO A 141 -9.64 -1.78 10.11
N GLN A 142 -9.68 -1.54 11.42
CA GLN A 142 -10.94 -1.58 12.17
C GLN A 142 -11.61 -0.20 12.20
N TRP A 143 -12.87 -0.13 11.75
CA TRP A 143 -13.67 1.08 11.91
C TRP A 143 -14.01 1.34 13.37
N SER A 144 -13.62 2.52 13.87
CA SER A 144 -14.19 3.07 15.09
C SER A 144 -15.67 3.36 14.87
N ARG A 145 -16.55 2.44 15.29
CA ARG A 145 -18.00 2.71 15.44
C ARG A 145 -18.31 3.68 16.58
N LEU A 146 -17.30 4.11 17.32
CA LEU A 146 -17.41 4.85 18.57
C LEU A 146 -17.24 6.36 18.35
N ALA A 147 -18.18 6.96 17.63
CA ALA A 147 -18.53 8.38 17.77
C ALA A 147 -20.04 8.62 17.62
N ALA A 148 -20.85 7.56 17.60
CA ALA A 148 -22.30 7.61 17.44
C ALA A 148 -23.05 7.06 18.67
N GLY A 149 -22.56 7.33 19.88
CA GLY A 149 -23.30 7.12 21.14
C GLY A 149 -23.76 5.69 21.46
N ARG A 150 -23.18 4.65 20.84
CA ARG A 150 -23.52 3.24 21.13
C ARG A 150 -22.39 2.55 21.88
N SER A 151 -22.71 2.03 23.07
CA SER A 151 -21.80 1.23 23.91
C SER A 151 -21.31 -0.01 23.15
N GLY A 152 -20.01 -0.32 23.27
CA GLY A 152 -19.33 -1.45 22.63
C GLY A 152 -19.35 -2.73 23.47
N ASP A 153 -20.31 -2.87 24.38
CA ASP A 153 -20.43 -4.06 25.22
C ASP A 153 -21.14 -5.19 24.45
N LEU A 154 -20.40 -6.26 24.14
CA LEU A 154 -20.89 -7.45 23.44
C LEU A 154 -21.06 -8.65 24.39
N ALA A 155 -21.20 -8.41 25.70
CA ALA A 155 -21.60 -9.48 26.59
C ALA A 155 -23.00 -10.01 26.19
N PRO A 156 -23.17 -11.33 26.02
CA PRO A 156 -24.50 -11.87 25.77
C PRO A 156 -25.38 -11.59 26.99
N ARG A 157 -26.53 -10.95 26.75
CA ARG A 157 -27.54 -10.75 27.79
C ARG A 157 -28.09 -12.13 28.17
N SER A 158 -27.84 -12.54 29.41
CA SER A 158 -28.56 -13.62 30.10
C SER A 158 -29.98 -13.20 30.42
#